data_AF-A0A930R2N7-F1
#
_entry.id   AF-A0A930R2N7-F1
#
_cell.length_a   1.000
_cell.length_b   1.000
_cell.length_c   1.000
_cell.angle_alpha   90.00
_cell.angle_beta   90.00
_cell.angle_gamma   90.00
#
_symmetry.space_group_name_H-M   'P 1'
#
loop_
_entity.id
_entity.type
_entity.pdbx_description
1 polymer ?
#
loop_
_entity_poly.entity_id
_entity_poly.type
_entity_poly.pdbx_seq_one_letter_code
_entity_poly.pdbx_strand_id
1 'polypeptide(L)' 'YRSVVAFGRIRFIEDDAEKRATAHKLALKYAPHNTEEQHTREIDDAWKRFHMLEMTIVHITGKQGKELVGKE' A
#
# COMPACT_ATOMS: atom_id res chain seq x y z
N TYR A 1 9.38 8.06 -19.10
CA TYR A 1 8.92 7.78 -17.71
C TYR A 1 7.42 7.56 -17.69
N ARG A 2 6.88 6.89 -16.66
CA ARG A 2 5.43 6.82 -16.35
C ARG A 2 5.25 7.23 -14.88
N SER A 3 4.40 8.22 -14.62
CA SER A 3 4.15 8.71 -13.26
C SER A 3 2.70 9.09 -13.06
N VAL A 4 2.29 9.11 -11.79
CA VAL A 4 0.93 9.42 -11.36
C VAL A 4 1.00 10.37 -10.16
N VAL A 5 0.10 11.34 -10.11
CA VAL A 5 -0.12 12.21 -8.94
C VAL A 5 -1.55 11.99 -8.46
N ALA A 6 -1.71 11.52 -7.23
CA ALA A 6 -3.00 11.30 -6.58
C ALA A 6 -3.23 12.34 -5.48
N PHE A 7 -4.41 12.93 -5.46
CA PHE A 7 -4.91 13.84 -4.44
C PHE A 7 -6.07 13.17 -3.71
N GLY A 8 -6.12 13.31 -2.40
CA GLY A 8 -7.08 12.59 -1.60
C GLY A 8 -7.12 13.05 -0.15
N ARG A 9 -7.88 12.32 0.66
CA ARG A 9 -7.93 12.49 2.11
C ARG A 9 -7.25 11.31 2.77
N ILE A 10 -6.45 11.59 3.79
CA ILE A 10 -5.78 10.56 4.60
C ILE A 10 -6.53 10.40 5.91
N ARG A 11 -6.67 9.16 6.37
CA ARG A 11 -7.03 8.84 7.75
C ARG A 11 -6.06 7.84 8.35
N PHE A 12 -5.92 7.85 9.67
CA PHE A 12 -5.33 6.73 10.39
C PHE A 12 -6.30 5.56 10.42
N ILE A 13 -5.78 4.35 10.27
CA ILE A 13 -6.50 3.12 10.59
C ILE A 13 -6.18 2.78 12.05
N GLU A 14 -7.12 3.07 12.93
CA GLU A 14 -6.97 2.89 14.39
C GLU A 14 -7.56 1.56 14.89
N ASP A 15 -8.53 1.00 14.18
CA ASP A 15 -9.07 -0.33 14.51
C ASP A 15 -8.02 -1.40 14.22
N ASP A 16 -7.70 -2.21 15.24
CA ASP A 16 -6.64 -3.20 15.18
C ASP A 16 -6.93 -4.29 14.14
N ALA A 17 -8.20 -4.71 13.99
CA ALA A 17 -8.56 -5.73 13.01
C ALA A 17 -8.43 -5.19 11.57
N GLU A 18 -8.91 -3.98 11.32
CA GLU A 18 -8.76 -3.29 10.03
C GLU A 18 -7.28 -3.05 9.70
N LYS A 19 -6.50 -2.57 10.67
CA LYS A 19 -5.05 -2.31 10.52
C LYS A 19 -4.31 -3.59 10.18
N ARG A 20 -4.63 -4.70 10.84
CA ARG A 20 -3.99 -6.01 10.62
C ARG A 20 -4.37 -6.60 9.26
N ALA A 21 -5.64 -6.56 8.89
CA ALA A 21 -6.09 -6.99 7.56
C ALA A 21 -5.45 -6.16 6.44
N THR A 22 -5.29 -4.85 6.63
CA THR A 22 -4.65 -3.97 5.65
C THR A 22 -3.15 -4.23 5.55
N ALA A 23 -2.45 -4.45 6.67
CA ALA A 23 -1.03 -4.81 6.66
C ALA A 23 -0.79 -6.15 5.95
N HIS A 24 -1.67 -7.12 6.18
CA HIS A 24 -1.62 -8.42 5.51
C HIS A 24 -1.79 -8.32 3.98
N LYS A 25 -2.72 -7.47 3.50
CA LYS A 25 -2.85 -7.18 2.06
C LYS A 25 -1.55 -6.64 1.45
N LEU A 26 -0.81 -5.79 2.18
CA LEU A 26 0.51 -5.31 1.72
C LEU A 26 1.55 -6.44 1.75
N ALA A 27 1.53 -7.29 2.77
CA ALA A 27 2.44 -8.43 2.88
C ALA A 27 2.30 -9.39 1.68
N LEU A 28 1.06 -9.74 1.30
CA LEU A 28 0.78 -10.57 0.12
C LEU A 28 1.27 -9.92 -1.18
N LYS A 29 1.14 -8.59 -1.30
CA LYS A 29 1.57 -7.85 -2.50
C LYS A 29 3.09 -7.77 -2.62
N TYR A 30 3.79 -7.54 -1.52
CA TYR A 30 5.22 -7.20 -1.53
C TYR A 30 6.14 -8.37 -1.16
N ALA A 31 5.63 -9.40 -0.50
CA ALA A 31 6.37 -10.62 -0.15
C ALA A 31 5.57 -11.89 -0.50
N PRO A 32 5.13 -12.07 -1.76
CA PRO A 32 4.18 -13.14 -2.16
C PRO A 32 4.70 -14.58 -1.98
N HIS A 33 6.00 -14.75 -1.70
CA HIS A 33 6.63 -16.06 -1.51
C HIS A 33 6.84 -16.43 -0.04
N ASN A 34 6.52 -15.53 0.89
CA ASN A 34 6.55 -15.82 2.31
C ASN A 34 5.35 -16.67 2.72
N THR A 35 5.51 -17.42 3.80
CA THR A 35 4.40 -18.14 4.43
C THR A 35 3.53 -17.19 5.27
N GLU A 36 2.33 -17.65 5.61
CA GLU A 36 1.41 -16.88 6.44
C GLU A 36 1.98 -16.61 7.85
N GLU A 37 2.76 -17.55 8.39
CA GLU A 37 3.45 -17.39 9.66
C GLU A 37 4.54 -16.33 9.57
N GLN A 38 5.27 -16.27 8.46
CA GLN A 38 6.29 -15.24 8.24
C GLN A 38 5.65 -13.85 8.11
N HIS A 39 4.51 -13.74 7.42
CA HIS A 39 3.74 -12.50 7.36
C HIS A 39 3.24 -12.05 8.73
N THR A 40 2.61 -12.98 9.47
CA THR A 40 2.07 -12.71 10.80
C THR A 40 3.17 -12.25 11.75
N ARG A 41 4.31 -12.96 11.76
CA ARG A 41 5.45 -12.62 12.61
C ARG A 41 5.98 -11.22 12.37
N GLU A 42 6.19 -10.84 11.10
CA GLU A 42 6.72 -9.51 10.78
C GLU A 42 5.73 -8.39 11.21
N ILE A 43 4.43 -8.61 11.00
CA ILE A 43 3.38 -7.67 11.43
C ILE A 43 3.39 -7.53 12.97
N ASP A 44 3.52 -8.64 13.70
CA ASP A 44 3.56 -8.65 15.16
C ASP A 44 4.81 -7.96 15.71
N ASP A 45 5.97 -8.26 15.16
CA ASP A 45 7.25 -7.70 15.58
C ASP A 45 7.29 -6.17 15.38
N ALA A 46 6.57 -5.63 14.39
CA ALA A 46 6.46 -4.21 14.11
C ALA A 46 5.28 -3.50 14.79
N TRP A 47 4.31 -4.23 15.34
CA TRP A 47 2.96 -3.71 15.65
C TRP A 47 2.94 -2.42 16.47
N LYS A 48 3.71 -2.38 17.56
CA LYS A 48 3.73 -1.26 18.53
C LYS A 48 4.28 0.04 17.94
N ARG A 49 5.13 -0.03 16.92
CA ARG A 49 5.76 1.13 16.25
C ARG A 49 5.17 1.42 14.87
N PHE A 50 4.22 0.60 14.42
CA PHE A 50 3.65 0.65 13.09
C PHE A 50 2.33 1.41 13.09
N HIS A 51 2.20 2.41 12.24
CA HIS A 51 0.93 3.09 11.95
C HIS A 51 0.52 2.83 10.50
N MET A 52 -0.78 2.60 10.29
CA MET A 52 -1.36 2.42 8.97
C MET A 52 -2.20 3.63 8.62
N LEU A 53 -2.03 4.14 7.41
CA LEU A 53 -2.81 5.23 6.86
C LEU A 53 -3.51 4.77 5.59
N GLU A 54 -4.79 5.13 5.45
CA GLU A 54 -5.54 4.97 4.22
C GLU A 54 -5.66 6.32 3.53
N MET A 55 -5.41 6.36 2.22
CA MET A 55 -5.73 7.51 1.39
C MET A 55 -6.90 7.20 0.47
N THR A 56 -8.03 7.88 0.68
CA THR A 56 -9.12 7.88 -0.30
C THR A 56 -8.76 8.86 -1.43
N ILE A 57 -8.54 8.33 -2.63
CA ILE A 57 -8.20 9.13 -3.82
C ILE A 57 -9.47 9.85 -4.31
N VAL A 58 -9.38 11.17 -4.45
CA VAL A 58 -10.45 12.04 -4.96
C VAL A 58 -10.14 12.53 -6.38
N HIS A 59 -8.86 12.74 -6.68
CA HIS A 59 -8.42 13.15 -8.02
C HIS A 59 -7.08 12.50 -8.34
N ILE A 60 -6.90 12.10 -9.60
CA ILE A 60 -5.68 11.45 -10.06
C ILE A 60 -5.30 11.94 -11.45
N THR A 61 -4.03 12.26 -11.65
CA THR A 61 -3.48 12.63 -12.96
C THR A 61 -2.32 11.73 -13.32
N GLY A 62 -2.21 11.35 -14.59
CA GLY A 62 -1.13 10.53 -15.13
C GLY A 62 -0.28 11.31 -16.11
N LYS A 63 1.03 11.07 -16.11
CA LYS A 63 1.97 11.62 -17.08
C LYS A 63 2.86 10.52 -17.62
N GLN A 64 3.15 10.57 -18.90
CA GLN A 64 4.16 9.74 -19.52
C GLN A 64 5.11 10.55 -20.39
N GLY A 65 6.33 10.05 -20.53
CA GLY A 65 7.28 10.55 -21.51
C GLY A 65 6.81 10.23 -22.93
N LYS A 66 7.08 11.14 -23.87
CA LYS A 66 6.68 11.00 -25.28
C LYS A 66 7.28 9.75 -25.93
N GLU A 67 8.46 9.35 -25.50
CA GLU A 67 9.21 8.18 -25.98
C GLU A 67 8.52 6.83 -25.69
N LEU A 68 7.55 6.82 -24.78
CA LEU A 68 6.79 5.61 -24.39
C LEU A 68 5.39 5.56 -25.03
N VAL A 69 5.03 6.52 -25.87
CA VAL A 69 3.72 6.54 -26.55
C VAL A 69 3.64 5.32 -27.48
N GLY A 70 2.60 4.50 -27.31
CA GLY A 70 2.34 3.31 -28.13
C GLY A 70 3.22 2.09 -27.82
N LYS A 71 4.06 2.16 -26.77
CA LYS A 71 4.79 1.00 -26.25
C LYS A 71 4.11 0.56 -24.95
N GLU A 72 3.64 -0.67 -24.88
CA GLU A 72 3.06 -1.26 -23.66
C GLU A 72 4.16 -1.70 -22.68
#